data_AF-A0A6J4XWK4-F1
#
_entry.id   AF-A0A6J4XWK4-F1
#
_cell.length_a   1.000
_cell.length_b   1.000
_cell.length_c   1.000
_cell.angle_alpha   90.00
_cell.angle_beta   90.00
_cell.angle_gamma   90.00
#
_symmetry.space_group_name_H-M   'P 1'
#
loop_
_entity.id
_entity.type
_entity.pdbx_description
1 polymer ?
#
loop_
_entity_poly.entity_id
_entity_poly.type
_entity_poly.pdbx_seq_one_letter_code
_entity_poly.pdbx_strand_id
1 'polypeptide(L)'
;MNDKANHIREQFSDQKKTIDLLMARDPEFLAMCEDYDACISALGYWTGSQEPEAETRVKEYRALVQDLRDEIGQALIRVNLK
;
A
#
# COMPACT_ATOMS: atom_id res chain seq x y z
N MET A 1 -6.32 17.43 -2.74
CA MET A 1 -5.37 16.49 -2.13
C MET A 1 -5.31 15.30 -3.04
N ASN A 2 -4.11 14.80 -3.37
CA ASN A 2 -3.97 13.61 -4.21
C ASN A 2 -4.56 12.45 -3.41
N ASP A 3 -5.67 11.85 -3.87
CA ASP A 3 -6.37 10.73 -3.20
C ASP A 3 -5.56 9.42 -3.19
N LYS A 4 -4.30 9.52 -3.59
CA LYS A 4 -3.33 8.43 -3.63
C LYS A 4 -2.73 8.21 -2.24
N ALA A 5 -2.55 6.94 -1.90
CA ALA A 5 -2.02 6.44 -0.63
C ALA A 5 -2.94 6.67 0.59
N ASN A 6 -4.27 6.61 0.41
CA ASN A 6 -5.19 6.73 1.55
C ASN A 6 -5.12 5.50 2.46
N HIS A 7 -5.07 4.30 1.88
CA HIS A 7 -5.11 3.06 2.66
C HIS A 7 -3.86 2.89 3.52
N ILE A 8 -2.68 3.30 3.03
CA ILE A 8 -1.45 3.19 3.81
C ILE A 8 -1.43 4.15 5.01
N ARG A 9 -2.01 5.35 4.87
CA ARG A 9 -2.15 6.30 5.98
C ARG A 9 -3.12 5.79 7.04
N GLU A 10 -4.15 5.05 6.65
CA GLU A 10 -5.06 4.39 7.59
C GLU A 10 -4.38 3.21 8.27
N GLN A 11 -3.65 2.40 7.49
CA GLN A 11 -2.93 1.23 7.97
C GLN A 11 -1.83 1.56 8.98
N PHE A 12 -1.20 2.74 8.85
CA PHE A 12 -0.14 3.24 9.71
C PHE A 12 -0.52 4.61 10.30
N SER A 13 -1.69 4.68 10.94
CA SER A 13 -2.28 5.93 11.43
C SER A 13 -1.37 6.77 12.33
N ASP A 14 -0.52 6.12 13.13
CA ASP A 14 0.38 6.77 14.06
C ASP A 14 1.60 7.40 13.36
N GLN A 15 1.85 7.03 12.10
CA GLN A 15 3.00 7.45 11.31
C GLN A 15 2.62 8.33 10.12
N LYS A 16 1.38 8.82 10.04
CA LYS A 16 0.86 9.65 8.93
C LYS A 16 1.81 10.78 8.52
N LYS A 17 2.32 11.55 9.49
CA LYS A 17 3.25 12.66 9.21
C LYS A 17 4.56 12.18 8.58
N THR A 18 5.11 11.07 9.05
CA THR A 18 6.34 10.48 8.49
C THR A 18 6.10 9.97 7.07
N ILE A 19 4.95 9.35 6.83
CA ILE A 19 4.53 8.90 5.50
C ILE A 19 4.42 10.08 4.53
N ASP A 20 3.71 11.16 4.92
CA ASP A 20 3.55 12.34 4.08
C ASP A 20 4.90 13.00 3.73
N LEU A 21 5.81 13.10 4.70
CA LEU A 21 7.16 13.61 4.49
C LEU A 21 7.98 12.70 3.57
N LEU A 22 7.87 11.38 3.71
CA LEU A 22 8.55 10.43 2.86
C LEU A 22 8.05 10.49 1.42
N MET A 23 6.73 10.44 1.22
CA MET A 23 6.12 10.56 -0.11
C MET A 23 6.53 11.84 -0.84
N ALA A 24 6.75 12.94 -0.10
CA ALA A 24 7.17 14.21 -0.70
C ALA A 24 8.65 14.25 -1.11
N ARG A 25 9.51 13.42 -0.50
CA ARG A 25 10.97 13.49 -0.67
C ARG A 25 11.59 12.26 -1.34
N ASP A 26 10.86 11.16 -1.38
CA ASP A 26 11.32 9.86 -1.83
C ASP A 26 10.33 9.32 -2.89
N PRO A 27 10.65 9.49 -4.19
CA PRO A 27 9.78 9.03 -5.29
C PRO A 27 9.60 7.51 -5.31
N GLU A 28 10.57 6.73 -4.83
CA GLU A 28 10.46 5.27 -4.76
C GLU A 28 9.47 4.88 -3.65
N PHE A 29 9.54 5.53 -2.50
CA PHE A 29 8.54 5.37 -1.44
C PHE A 29 7.13 5.78 -1.89
N LEU A 30 7.03 6.89 -2.63
CA LEU A 30 5.75 7.31 -3.22
C LEU A 30 5.19 6.23 -4.15
N ALA A 31 6.00 5.68 -5.06
CA ALA A 31 5.57 4.63 -5.97
C ALA A 31 5.09 3.39 -5.22
N MET A 32 5.81 2.92 -4.20
CA MET A 32 5.35 1.80 -3.35
C MET A 32 3.98 2.06 -2.70
N CYS A 33 3.76 3.30 -2.22
CA CYS A 33 2.48 3.68 -1.63
C CYS A 33 1.34 3.74 -2.66
N GLU A 34 1.63 4.17 -3.90
CA GLU A 34 0.68 4.16 -5.01
C GLU A 34 0.34 2.72 -5.44
N ASP A 35 1.34 1.84 -5.51
CA ASP A 35 1.16 0.41 -5.83
C ASP A 35 0.33 -0.31 -4.76
N TYR A 36 0.54 0.02 -3.49
CA TYR A 36 -0.26 -0.51 -2.38
C TYR A 36 -1.75 -0.15 -2.54
N ASP A 37 -2.05 1.12 -2.79
CA ASP A 37 -3.43 1.58 -2.99
C ASP A 37 -4.08 0.94 -4.23
N ALA A 38 -3.32 0.78 -5.32
CA ALA A 38 -3.79 0.10 -6.52
C ALA A 38 -4.10 -1.38 -6.23
N CYS A 39 -3.25 -2.07 -5.46
CA CYS A 39 -3.48 -3.45 -5.06
C CYS A 39 -4.69 -3.61 -4.14
N ILE A 40 -4.91 -2.70 -3.18
CA ILE A 40 -6.12 -2.71 -2.36
C ILE A 40 -7.38 -2.53 -3.22
N SER A 41 -7.35 -1.58 -4.15
CA SER A 41 -8.47 -1.33 -5.07
C SER A 41 -8.78 -2.56 -5.94
N ALA A 42 -7.74 -3.19 -6.49
CA ALA A 42 -7.86 -4.41 -7.29
C ALA A 42 -8.38 -5.58 -6.45
N LEU A 43 -7.88 -5.75 -5.22
CA LEU A 43 -8.34 -6.78 -4.30
C LEU A 43 -9.83 -6.62 -3.99
N GLY A 44 -10.29 -5.39 -3.76
CA GLY A 44 -11.71 -5.08 -3.56
C GLY A 44 -12.57 -5.48 -4.76
N TYR A 45 -12.12 -5.14 -5.98
CA TYR A 45 -12.78 -5.54 -7.21
C TYR A 45 -12.87 -7.07 -7.35
N TRP A 46 -11.73 -7.77 -7.25
CA TRP A 46 -11.68 -9.23 -7.46
C TRP A 46 -12.43 -10.01 -6.39
N THR A 47 -12.51 -9.50 -5.15
CA THR A 47 -13.28 -10.13 -4.07
C THR A 47 -14.79 -10.17 -4.38
N GLY A 48 -15.30 -9.18 -5.12
CA GLY A 48 -16.71 -9.14 -5.55
C GLY A 48 -16.97 -9.71 -6.94
N SER A 49 -15.93 -10.15 -7.66
CA SER A 49 -16.04 -10.61 -9.03
C SER A 49 -16.57 -12.05 -9.12
N GLN A 50 -17.32 -12.35 -10.17
CA GLN A 50 -17.79 -13.69 -10.51
C GLN A 50 -16.96 -14.35 -11.62
N GLU A 51 -15.90 -13.67 -12.07
CA GLU A 51 -15.01 -14.20 -13.10
C GLU A 51 -14.28 -15.46 -12.61
N PRO A 52 -13.99 -16.44 -13.50
CA PRO A 52 -13.34 -17.69 -13.12
C PRO A 52 -11.99 -17.50 -12.40
N GLU A 53 -11.25 -16.46 -12.75
CA GLU A 53 -9.96 -16.14 -12.14
C GLU A 53 -10.05 -15.37 -10.81
N ALA A 54 -11.26 -14.98 -10.36
CA ALA A 54 -11.43 -14.10 -9.20
C ALA A 54 -10.74 -14.66 -7.94
N GLU A 55 -10.90 -15.95 -7.65
CA GLU A 55 -10.26 -16.58 -6.49
C GLU A 55 -8.73 -16.52 -6.56
N THR A 56 -8.17 -16.80 -7.74
CA THR A 56 -6.72 -16.74 -7.98
C THR A 56 -6.21 -15.31 -7.82
N ARG A 57 -6.89 -14.33 -8.44
CA ARG A 57 -6.53 -12.91 -8.33
C ARG A 57 -6.60 -12.40 -6.91
N VAL A 58 -7.61 -12.79 -6.14
CA VAL A 58 -7.71 -12.45 -4.71
C VAL A 58 -6.50 -12.97 -3.94
N LYS A 59 -6.06 -14.21 -4.20
CA LYS A 59 -4.86 -14.77 -3.53
C LYS A 59 -3.59 -14.01 -3.91
N GLU A 60 -3.41 -13.70 -5.19
CA GLU A 60 -2.27 -12.93 -5.71
C GLU A 60 -2.22 -11.52 -5.10
N TYR A 61 -3.32 -10.76 -5.17
CA TYR A 61 -3.35 -9.40 -4.62
C TYR A 61 -3.22 -9.37 -3.10
N ARG A 62 -3.72 -10.38 -2.36
CA ARG A 62 -3.49 -10.48 -0.92
C ARG A 62 -2.00 -10.63 -0.59
N ALA A 63 -1.27 -11.45 -1.35
CA ALA A 63 0.17 -11.62 -1.17
C ALA A 63 0.90 -10.30 -1.47
N LEU A 64 0.60 -9.66 -2.60
CA LEU A 64 1.21 -8.37 -2.97
C LEU A 64 0.93 -7.25 -1.95
N VAL A 65 -0.30 -7.15 -1.46
CA VAL A 65 -0.66 -6.18 -0.40
C VAL A 65 0.16 -6.42 0.86
N GLN A 66 0.38 -7.67 1.24
CA GLN A 66 1.18 -8.01 2.40
C GLN A 66 2.66 -7.65 2.20
N ASP A 67 3.24 -8.01 1.05
CA ASP A 67 4.63 -7.71 0.72
C ASP A 67 4.88 -6.19 0.71
N LEU A 68 4.02 -5.41 0.03
CA LEU A 68 4.12 -3.95 -0.01
C LEU A 68 3.95 -3.32 1.39
N ARG A 69 3.03 -3.86 2.21
CA ARG A 69 2.86 -3.39 3.59
C ARG A 69 4.14 -3.58 4.41
N ASP A 70 4.80 -4.73 4.25
CA ASP A 70 6.01 -5.05 4.98
C ASP A 70 7.19 -4.19 4.51
N GLU A 71 7.33 -3.95 3.21
CA GLU A 71 8.33 -3.05 2.64
C GLU A 71 8.16 -1.60 3.13
N ILE A 72 6.93 -1.10 3.10
CA ILE A 72 6.61 0.25 3.61
C ILE A 72 6.89 0.33 5.11
N GLY A 73 6.51 -0.68 5.89
CA GLY A 73 6.80 -0.75 7.33
C GLY A 73 8.31 -0.71 7.61
N GLN A 74 9.11 -1.44 6.82
CA GLN A 74 10.57 -1.39 6.93
C GLN A 74 11.14 -0.01 6.59
N ALA A 75 10.64 0.64 5.54
CA ALA A 75 11.06 2.00 5.18
C ALA A 75 10.77 3.00 6.31
N LEU A 76 9.61 2.89 6.96
CA LEU A 76 9.24 3.74 8.09
C LEU A 76 10.15 3.51 9.31
N ILE A 77 10.49 2.25 9.62
CA ILE A 77 11.45 1.92 10.68
C ILE A 77 12.83 2.53 10.38
N ARG A 78 13.32 2.39 9.14
CA ARG A 78 14.64 2.92 8.73
C ARG A 78 14.74 4.43 8.91
N VAL A 79 13.64 5.16 8.76
CA VAL A 79 13.60 6.61 8.96
C VAL A 79 13.58 7.00 10.43
N ASN A 80 12.89 6.25 11.28
CA ASN A 80 12.83 6.53 12.72
C ASN A 80 14.12 6.16 13.47
N LEU A 81 15.00 5.35 12.87
CA LEU A 81 16.31 5.00 13.41
C LEU A 81 17.44 5.97 13.02
N LYS A 82 17.15 6.97 12.17
CA LYS A 82 18.08 8.02 11.75
C LYS A 82 17.82 9.32 12.52
#